data_AF-A0A5S9MH66-F1
#
_entry.id   AF-A0A5S9MH66-F1
#
_cell.length_a   1.000
_cell.length_b   1.000
_cell.length_c   1.000
_cell.angle_alpha   90.00
_cell.angle_beta   90.00
_cell.angle_gamma   90.00
#
_symmetry.space_group_name_H-M   'P 1'
#
loop_
_entity.id
_entity.type
_entity.pdbx_description
1 polymer ?
#
loop_
_entity_poly.entity_id
_entity_poly.type
_entity_poly.pdbx_seq_one_letter_code
_entity_poly.pdbx_strand_id
1 'polypeptide(L)' 'MHMSDVCVSTSLREGLGMNLLEAMSAEKTVVATENRGHCELVKHGVNGF' A
#
# COMPACT_ATOMS: atom_id res chain seq x y z
N MET A 1 -12.06 -1.09 1.09
CA MET A 1 -11.84 -0.26 2.30
C MET A 1 -12.71 1.00 2.23
N HIS A 2 -13.86 1.08 2.91
CA HIS A 2 -14.76 2.25 2.78
C HIS A 2 -14.94 3.08 4.05
N MET A 3 -14.46 2.61 5.21
CA MET A 3 -14.54 3.37 6.46
C MET A 3 -13.29 4.19 6.78
N SER A 4 -12.20 4.00 6.02
CA SER A 4 -10.91 4.66 6.24
C SER A 4 -10.54 5.59 5.08
N ASP A 5 -9.73 6.60 5.40
CA ASP A 5 -9.17 7.53 4.41
C ASP A 5 -7.77 7.09 3.93
N VAL A 6 -7.01 6.42 4.80
CA VAL A 6 -5.62 6.01 4.56
C VAL A 6 -5.41 4.55 4.95
N CYS A 7 -4.57 3.84 4.21
CA CYS A 7 -4.07 2.50 4.54
C CYS A 7 -2.57 2.56 4.86
N VAL A 8 -2.17 1.97 5.98
CA VAL A 8 -0.76 1.89 6.38
C VAL A 8 -0.34 0.43 6.45
N SER A 9 0.72 0.04 5.72
CA SER A 9 1.33 -1.30 5.78
C SER A 9 2.74 -1.23 6.37
N THR A 10 2.93 -1.85 7.53
CA THR A 10 4.21 -1.89 8.26
C THR A 10 4.93 -3.23 8.12
N SER A 11 4.55 -4.05 7.14
CA SER A 11 5.16 -5.36 6.95
C SER A 11 6.62 -5.25 6.48
N LEU A 12 7.48 -6.09 7.05
CA LEU A 12 8.90 -6.18 6.67
C LEU A 12 9.13 -7.12 5.49
N ARG A 13 8.27 -8.14 5.33
CA ARG A 13 8.36 -9.11 4.23
C ARG A 13 6.98 -9.65 3.86
N GLU A 14 6.55 -9.31 2.65
CA GLU A 14 5.36 -9.85 2.01
C GLU A 14 5.67 -10.24 0.57
N GLY A 15 4.78 -11.03 -0.03
CA GLY A 15 4.82 -11.33 -1.46
C GLY A 15 4.44 -10.10 -2.27
N LEU A 16 3.14 -9.88 -2.46
CA LEU A 16 2.61 -8.78 -3.28
C LEU A 16 2.03 -7.61 -2.46
N GLY A 17 1.57 -7.85 -1.22
CA GLY A 17 0.88 -6.82 -0.42
C GLY A 17 -0.57 -6.60 -0.85
N MET A 18 -1.42 -7.62 -0.72
CA MET A 18 -2.82 -7.58 -1.14
C MET A 18 -3.62 -6.47 -0.44
N ASN A 19 -3.28 -6.14 0.80
CA ASN A 19 -3.85 -5.04 1.56
C ASN A 19 -3.69 -3.68 0.82
N LEU A 20 -2.54 -3.45 0.18
CA LEU A 20 -2.26 -2.24 -0.61
C LEU A 20 -3.11 -2.23 -1.89
N LEU A 21 -3.26 -3.38 -2.54
CA LEU A 21 -4.11 -3.53 -3.73
C LEU A 21 -5.58 -3.23 -3.42
N GLU A 22 -6.09 -3.74 -2.29
CA GLU A 22 -7.45 -3.47 -1.81
C GLU A 22 -7.66 -2.00 -1.39
N ALA A 23 -6.61 -1.36 -0.88
CA ALA A 23 -6.62 0.06 -0.56
C ALA A 23 -6.64 0.93 -1.82
N MET A 24 -5.77 0.61 -2.79
CA MET A 24 -5.68 1.31 -4.08
C MET A 24 -6.97 1.16 -4.89
N SER A 25 -7.58 -0.02 -4.92
CA SER A 25 -8.86 -0.24 -5.62
C SER A 25 -10.03 0.51 -4.98
N ALA A 26 -9.93 0.81 -3.69
CA ALA A 26 -10.85 1.67 -2.98
C ALA A 26 -10.43 3.15 -2.98
N GLU A 27 -9.48 3.53 -3.85
CA GLU A 27 -8.97 4.90 -4.03
C GLU A 27 -8.42 5.52 -2.74
N LYS A 28 -7.80 4.71 -1.88
CA LYS A 28 -7.22 5.16 -0.61
C LYS A 28 -5.75 5.49 -0.77
N THR A 29 -5.31 6.54 -0.08
CA THR A 29 -3.89 6.83 0.06
C THR A 29 -3.22 5.70 0.82
N VAL A 30 -2.07 5.23 0.32
CA VAL A 30 -1.30 4.17 0.96
C VAL A 30 0.04 4.70 1.49
N VAL A 31 0.43 4.23 2.66
CA VAL A 31 1.76 4.43 3.26
C VAL A 31 2.32 3.05 3.57
N ALA A 32 3.49 2.70 3.04
CA ALA A 32 4.03 1.36 3.14
C ALA A 32 5.51 1.38 3.54
N THR A 33 5.93 0.42 4.35
CA THR A 33 7.37 0.19 4.60
C THR A 33 8.05 -0.24 3.30
N GLU A 34 9.24 0.28 3.02
CA GLU A 34 10.01 -0.13 1.85
C GLU A 34 10.42 -1.61 1.96
N ASN A 35 9.80 -2.44 1.12
CA ASN A 35 10.16 -3.84 0.95
C ASN A 35 9.87 -4.26 -0.49
N ARG A 36 10.42 -5.40 -0.92
CA ARG A 36 10.32 -5.86 -2.31
C ARG A 36 8.86 -5.92 -2.80
N GLY A 37 7.94 -6.49 -2.02
CA GLY A 37 6.55 -6.66 -2.43
C GLY A 37 5.79 -5.35 -2.53
N HIS A 38 5.96 -4.46 -1.55
CA HIS A 38 5.33 -3.14 -1.59
C HIS A 38 5.84 -2.29 -2.75
N CYS A 39 7.15 -2.36 -3.06
CA CYS A 39 7.74 -1.61 -4.18
C CYS A 39 7.27 -2.10 -5.57
N GLU A 40 6.68 -3.29 -5.68
CA GLU A 40 6.05 -3.74 -6.93
C GLU A 40 4.73 -2.99 -7.20
N LEU A 41 4.08 -2.46 -6.15
CA LEU A 41 2.81 -1.74 -6.25
C LEU A 41 2.95 -0.23 -6.03
N VAL A 42 3.79 0.19 -5.08
CA VAL A 42 3.93 1.58 -4.63
C VAL A 42 5.12 2.24 -5.32
N LYS A 43 4.85 3.36 -6.00
CA LYS A 43 5.82 4.31 -6.50
C LYS A 43 5.79 5.53 -5.60
N HIS A 44 6.84 5.68 -4.79
CA HIS A 44 6.95 6.75 -3.80
C HIS A 44 6.67 8.13 -4.43
N GLY A 45 5.72 8.87 -3.85
CA GLY A 45 5.30 10.19 -4.30
C GLY A 45 4.35 10.21 -5.52
N VAL A 46 4.01 9.05 -6.09
CA VAL A 46 3.08 8.95 -7.23
C VAL A 46 1.73 8.38 -6.81
N ASN A 47 1.74 7.19 -6.20
CA ASN A 47 0.52 6.51 -5.77
C ASN A 47 0.53 6.11 -4.28
N GLY A 48 1.55 6.52 -3.54
CA GLY A 48 1.72 6.22 -2.12
C GLY A 48 3.03 6.76 -1.58
N PHE A 49 3.28 6.49 -0.30
CA PHE A 49 4.49 6.89 0.40
C PHE A 49 5.24 5.69 0.97
#